data_AF-A0A1E4Y2P9-F1
#
_entry.id   AF-A0A1E4Y2P9-F1
#
_cell.length_a   1.000
_cell.length_b   1.000
_cell.length_c   1.000
_cell.angle_alpha   90.00
_cell.angle_beta   90.00
_cell.angle_gamma   90.00
#
_symmetry.space_group_name_H-M   'P 1'
#
loop_
_entity.id
_entity.type
_entity.pdbx_description
1 polymer ?
#
loop_
_entity_poly.entity_id
_entity_poly.type
_entity_poly.pdbx_seq_one_letter_code
_entity_poly.pdbx_strand_id
1 'polypeptide(L)'
;MDRHQLRLKIPEFKMEVNPGAPWSLIVACILAFILVVLCGVTIGLIQFQSRLQSDASQTSIPEIASIARINRLLQAERTNYERLSAETRDASTAVFVKALEAGARVARVCATIDPGSPRAALCQTFLENIPFNQTPTGILPAIRSLYSDTAPEYDADETLKSAVAVLKIEDPTMKALLVQHSHEIEPIAAINVELETQLRPEMYRKYREQILVCEKIRELSLVLKTTSYPVQSCELLAEQANAAFYRPEVVLAQTGQANSQPQAVATPAIAATGTGTTAPTQNAAPQVTQFSNSPPSNAANPPSSSAPASSPPITPTNQQIELVSQYLFYQTASFGFLSTILQSPADFLSFFLVGLSGLLGGLLRVILAWSANEKNPSWRDLLVVVLLGLICSLIIYSLFRGGFMVITNADQKSATSGLNPFVVSVLGLASGLLSDRAIARFKSATDAIFGQPDQDQLAKWGFGLRAALAGKPNDELVHLAWQCNVSVDKLTGWIDETEQVPRPAQDILAAILGKPKRELFTSEAR
;
A
#
# COMPACT_ATOMS: atom_id res chain seq x y z
N MET A 1 79.68 -4.10 -6.08
CA MET A 1 78.40 -4.67 -6.57
C MET A 1 77.97 -5.69 -5.53
N ASP A 2 77.15 -5.29 -4.57
CA ASP A 2 76.61 -6.19 -3.54
C ASP A 2 75.09 -6.04 -3.45
N ARG A 3 74.38 -7.06 -3.91
CA ARG A 3 72.93 -7.20 -3.79
C ARG A 3 72.61 -7.60 -2.36
N HIS A 4 72.43 -6.61 -1.48
CA HIS A 4 71.80 -6.84 -0.19
C HIS A 4 70.34 -7.26 -0.40
N GLN A 5 70.05 -8.52 -0.05
CA GLN A 5 68.72 -9.08 -0.04
C GLN A 5 67.86 -8.41 1.04
N LEU A 6 67.00 -7.48 0.63
CA LEU A 6 65.79 -7.11 1.36
C LEU A 6 64.81 -8.29 1.32
N ARG A 7 65.04 -9.31 2.16
CA ARG A 7 63.99 -10.25 2.53
C ARG A 7 62.98 -9.49 3.37
N LEU A 8 61.93 -8.99 2.72
CA LEU A 8 60.68 -8.63 3.38
C LEU A 8 60.20 -9.85 4.15
N LYS A 9 60.46 -9.84 5.45
CA LYS A 9 59.92 -10.80 6.41
C LYS A 9 58.43 -10.51 6.48
N ILE A 10 57.64 -11.17 5.64
CA ILE A 10 56.18 -11.13 5.70
C ILE A 10 55.83 -11.66 7.11
N PRO A 11 55.24 -10.86 7.99
CA PRO A 11 54.83 -11.35 9.29
C PRO A 11 53.81 -12.46 9.08
N GLU A 12 54.12 -13.68 9.53
CA GLU A 12 53.14 -14.74 9.64
C GLU A 12 52.07 -14.28 10.63
N PHE A 13 50.96 -13.77 10.09
CA PHE A 13 49.75 -13.47 10.85
C PHE A 13 49.15 -14.79 11.32
N LYS A 14 49.58 -15.26 12.49
CA LYS A 14 48.91 -16.32 13.23
C LYS A 14 47.61 -15.74 13.78
N MET A 15 46.53 -15.85 13.02
CA MET A 15 45.18 -15.50 13.50
C MET A 15 44.80 -16.48 14.62
N GLU A 16 45.07 -16.11 15.87
CA GLU A 16 44.38 -16.71 17.02
C GLU A 16 42.92 -16.27 16.95
N VAL A 17 42.08 -17.12 16.35
CA VAL A 17 40.64 -16.92 16.26
C VAL A 17 40.07 -17.03 17.67
N ASN A 18 39.86 -15.88 18.30
CA ASN A 18 39.15 -15.80 19.57
C ASN A 18 37.66 -16.12 19.30
N PRO A 19 37.11 -17.24 19.79
CA PRO A 19 35.84 -17.80 19.31
C PRO A 19 34.60 -16.93 19.61
N GLY A 20 34.73 -15.89 20.44
CA GLY A 20 33.66 -14.93 20.74
C GLY A 20 33.61 -13.67 19.86
N ALA A 21 34.65 -13.37 19.09
CA ALA A 21 34.76 -12.14 18.30
C ALA A 21 34.01 -12.11 16.93
N PRO A 22 33.78 -13.21 16.19
CA PRO A 22 33.23 -13.11 14.84
C PRO A 22 31.73 -12.75 14.83
N TRP A 23 31.00 -13.05 15.90
CA TRP A 23 29.54 -12.90 15.93
C TRP A 23 29.08 -11.44 15.93
N SER A 24 29.76 -10.52 16.62
CA SER A 24 29.36 -9.12 16.65
C SER A 24 29.51 -8.44 15.29
N LEU A 25 30.58 -8.76 14.56
CA LEU A 25 30.81 -8.26 13.21
C LEU A 25 29.79 -8.81 12.22
N ILE A 26 29.50 -10.12 12.26
CA ILE A 26 28.50 -10.75 11.40
C ILE A 26 27.13 -10.11 11.65
N VAL A 27 26.74 -9.94 12.92
CA VAL A 27 25.49 -9.27 13.28
C VAL A 27 25.46 -7.82 12.80
N ALA A 28 26.56 -7.07 12.94
CA ALA A 28 26.66 -5.70 12.44
C ALA A 28 26.49 -5.63 10.91
N CYS A 29 27.10 -6.56 10.17
CA CYS A 29 26.98 -6.63 8.71
C CYS A 29 25.56 -6.96 8.26
N ILE A 30 24.93 -7.96 8.89
CA ILE A 30 23.53 -8.33 8.61
C ILE A 30 22.60 -7.16 8.92
N LEU A 31 22.79 -6.50 10.06
CA LEU A 31 21.95 -5.39 10.48
C LEU A 31 22.15 -4.17 9.58
N ALA A 32 23.38 -3.88 9.14
CA ALA A 32 23.66 -2.85 8.15
C ALA A 32 22.96 -3.15 6.81
N PHE A 33 23.00 -4.39 6.33
CA PHE A 33 22.29 -4.80 5.12
C PHE A 33 20.77 -4.59 5.24
N ILE A 34 20.17 -5.04 6.37
CA ILE A 34 18.74 -4.84 6.66
C ILE A 34 18.40 -3.34 6.66
N LEU A 35 19.22 -2.50 7.30
CA LEU A 35 18.98 -1.06 7.34
C LEU A 35 19.10 -0.40 5.96
N VAL A 36 20.00 -0.85 5.10
CA VAL A 36 20.09 -0.36 3.70
C VAL A 36 18.81 -0.69 2.94
N VAL A 37 18.31 -1.93 3.04
CA VAL A 37 17.04 -2.32 2.42
C VAL A 37 15.89 -1.49 2.96
N LEU A 38 15.81 -1.32 4.29
CA LEU A 38 14.78 -0.49 4.91
C LEU A 38 14.86 0.97 4.45
N CYS A 39 16.04 1.57 4.40
CA CYS A 39 16.23 2.93 3.87
C CYS A 39 15.76 3.02 2.42
N GLY A 40 16.12 2.06 1.57
CA GLY A 40 15.68 2.01 0.17
C GLY A 40 14.16 1.93 0.02
N VAL A 41 13.52 1.07 0.80
CA VAL A 41 12.04 0.97 0.85
C VAL A 41 11.43 2.28 1.32
N THR A 42 11.93 2.88 2.41
CA THR A 42 11.44 4.15 2.92
C THR A 42 11.59 5.28 1.89
N ILE A 43 12.73 5.37 1.18
CA ILE A 43 12.90 6.36 0.10
C ILE A 43 11.87 6.15 -1.01
N GLY A 44 11.66 4.89 -1.44
CA GLY A 44 10.64 4.57 -2.44
C GLY A 44 9.24 4.99 -1.99
N LEU A 45 8.91 4.81 -0.71
CA LEU A 45 7.64 5.23 -0.12
C LEU A 45 7.49 6.76 -0.07
N ILE A 46 8.53 7.52 0.27
CA ILE A 46 8.48 9.01 0.22
C ILE A 46 8.23 9.49 -1.20
N GLN A 47 8.95 8.93 -2.18
CA GLN A 47 8.75 9.30 -3.58
C GLN A 47 7.35 8.96 -4.07
N PHE A 48 6.82 7.81 -3.66
CA PHE A 48 5.45 7.42 -3.96
C PHE A 48 4.44 8.40 -3.35
N GLN A 49 4.58 8.74 -2.06
CA GLN A 49 3.72 9.74 -1.40
C GLN A 49 3.82 11.11 -2.07
N SER A 50 5.00 11.53 -2.52
CA SER A 50 5.18 12.80 -3.23
C SER A 50 4.44 12.83 -4.58
N ARG A 51 4.47 11.74 -5.34
CA ARG A 51 3.68 11.60 -6.58
C ARG A 51 2.18 11.55 -6.31
N LEU A 52 1.77 10.85 -5.25
CA LEU A 52 0.37 10.85 -4.84
C LEU A 52 -0.11 12.25 -4.48
N GLN A 53 0.69 13.04 -3.76
CA GLN A 53 0.32 14.40 -3.36
C GLN A 53 0.31 15.39 -4.54
N SER A 54 1.19 15.21 -5.55
CA SER A 54 1.15 16.05 -6.76
C SER A 54 -0.13 15.83 -7.55
N ASP A 55 -0.60 14.59 -7.60
CA ASP A 55 -1.73 14.20 -8.44
C ASP A 55 -3.08 14.35 -7.70
N ALA A 56 -3.10 14.11 -6.39
CA ALA A 56 -4.31 14.10 -5.56
C ALA A 56 -4.56 15.43 -4.83
N SER A 57 -4.30 16.58 -5.47
CA SER A 57 -4.42 17.92 -4.87
C SER A 57 -5.78 18.24 -4.20
N GLN A 58 -6.80 17.40 -4.37
CA GLN A 58 -8.13 17.55 -3.76
C GLN A 58 -8.57 16.37 -2.88
N THR A 59 -7.83 15.26 -2.79
CA THR A 59 -8.32 14.03 -2.13
C THR A 59 -7.45 13.66 -0.94
N SER A 60 -8.05 13.51 0.24
CA SER A 60 -7.31 13.20 1.46
C SER A 60 -6.86 11.73 1.51
N ILE A 61 -5.71 11.41 2.11
CA ILE A 61 -5.24 10.02 2.30
C ILE A 61 -6.29 9.09 2.93
N PRO A 62 -7.03 9.47 4.00
CA PRO A 62 -8.08 8.60 4.56
C PRO A 62 -9.22 8.33 3.57
N GLU A 63 -9.53 9.28 2.69
CA GLU A 63 -10.50 9.10 1.62
C GLU A 63 -10.01 8.08 0.59
N ILE A 64 -8.74 8.14 0.18
CA ILE A 64 -8.12 7.12 -0.70
C ILE A 64 -8.16 5.73 -0.05
N ALA A 65 -7.85 5.63 1.24
CA ALA A 65 -7.92 4.36 1.97
C ALA A 65 -9.37 3.82 2.03
N SER A 66 -10.35 4.71 2.20
CA SER A 66 -11.77 4.34 2.17
C SER A 66 -12.20 3.84 0.77
N ILE A 67 -11.77 4.53 -0.29
CA ILE A 67 -12.00 4.17 -1.69
C ILE A 67 -11.38 2.79 -1.99
N ALA A 68 -10.14 2.56 -1.57
CA ALA A 68 -9.46 1.28 -1.75
C ALA A 68 -10.19 0.13 -1.03
N ARG A 69 -10.71 0.38 0.18
CA ARG A 69 -11.53 -0.60 0.92
C ARG A 69 -12.84 -0.91 0.21
N ILE A 70 -13.55 0.10 -0.27
CA ILE A 70 -14.80 -0.07 -1.00
C ILE A 70 -14.54 -0.80 -2.32
N ASN A 71 -13.46 -0.48 -3.02
CA ASN A 71 -13.08 -1.16 -4.25
C ASN A 71 -12.75 -2.65 -4.02
N ARG A 72 -12.10 -3.00 -2.90
CA ARG A 72 -11.91 -4.42 -2.52
C ARG A 72 -13.22 -5.15 -2.27
N LEU A 73 -14.15 -4.52 -1.56
CA LEU A 73 -15.49 -5.08 -1.33
C LEU A 73 -16.24 -5.24 -2.66
N LEU A 74 -16.17 -4.25 -3.55
CA LEU A 74 -16.75 -4.30 -4.88
C LEU A 74 -16.18 -5.45 -5.71
N GLN A 75 -14.86 -5.66 -5.68
CA GLN A 75 -14.20 -6.79 -6.35
C GLN A 75 -14.63 -8.13 -5.78
N ALA A 76 -14.73 -8.26 -4.45
CA ALA A 76 -15.21 -9.47 -3.81
C ALA A 76 -16.65 -9.80 -4.24
N GLU A 77 -17.56 -8.81 -4.20
CA GLU A 77 -18.94 -9.00 -4.66
C GLU A 77 -19.02 -9.30 -6.15
N ARG A 78 -18.15 -8.73 -6.98
CA ARG A 78 -18.06 -9.06 -8.40
C ARG A 78 -17.71 -10.52 -8.63
N THR A 79 -16.69 -11.04 -7.93
CA THR A 79 -16.35 -12.47 -8.04
C THR A 79 -17.49 -13.37 -7.57
N ASN A 80 -18.24 -12.94 -6.55
CA ASN A 80 -19.43 -13.65 -6.07
C ASN A 80 -20.55 -13.62 -7.12
N TYR A 81 -20.77 -12.48 -7.79
CA TYR A 81 -21.73 -12.36 -8.88
C TYR A 81 -21.36 -13.25 -10.08
N GLU A 82 -20.10 -13.29 -10.50
CA GLU A 82 -19.65 -14.12 -11.62
C GLU A 82 -19.86 -15.61 -11.34
N ARG A 83 -19.52 -16.05 -10.12
CA ARG A 83 -19.79 -17.43 -9.66
C ARG A 83 -21.29 -17.73 -9.68
N LEU A 84 -22.09 -16.84 -9.10
CA LEU A 84 -23.53 -17.05 -8.98
C LEU A 84 -24.24 -16.98 -10.33
N SER A 85 -23.76 -16.14 -11.25
CA SER A 85 -24.24 -16.09 -12.63
C SER A 85 -23.96 -17.38 -13.39
N ALA A 86 -22.84 -18.08 -13.12
CA ALA A 86 -22.58 -19.39 -13.69
C ALA A 86 -23.54 -20.43 -13.11
N GLU A 87 -23.73 -20.45 -11.78
CA GLU A 87 -24.68 -21.35 -11.12
C GLU A 87 -26.13 -21.14 -11.61
N THR A 88 -26.57 -19.89 -11.80
CA THR A 88 -27.89 -19.57 -12.37
C THR A 88 -28.02 -20.07 -13.80
N ARG A 89 -26.96 -19.92 -14.62
CA ARG A 89 -26.96 -20.42 -16.01
C ARG A 89 -27.10 -21.94 -16.05
N ASP A 90 -26.38 -22.65 -15.19
CA ASP A 90 -26.45 -24.11 -15.11
C ASP A 90 -27.84 -24.57 -14.67
N ALA A 91 -28.42 -23.93 -13.65
CA ALA A 91 -29.79 -24.21 -13.21
C ALA A 91 -30.83 -23.92 -14.30
N SER A 92 -30.69 -22.80 -15.02
CA SER A 92 -31.59 -22.46 -16.14
C SER A 92 -31.48 -23.45 -17.31
N THR A 93 -30.27 -23.95 -17.58
CA THR A 93 -30.02 -24.95 -18.61
C THR A 93 -30.64 -26.28 -18.23
N ALA A 94 -30.54 -26.68 -16.95
CA ALA A 94 -31.19 -27.89 -16.45
C ALA A 94 -32.72 -27.83 -16.60
N VAL A 95 -33.34 -26.70 -16.22
CA VAL A 95 -34.79 -26.46 -16.44
C VAL A 95 -35.13 -26.53 -17.93
N PHE A 96 -34.35 -25.87 -18.78
CA PHE A 96 -34.61 -25.85 -20.23
C PHE A 96 -34.51 -27.24 -20.87
N VAL A 97 -33.46 -28.00 -20.55
CA VAL A 97 -33.26 -29.36 -21.09
C VAL A 97 -34.40 -30.28 -20.68
N LYS A 98 -34.80 -30.25 -19.40
CA LYS A 98 -35.90 -31.07 -18.89
C LYS A 98 -37.25 -30.65 -19.47
N ALA A 99 -37.50 -29.35 -19.63
CA ALA A 99 -38.70 -28.85 -20.30
C ALA A 99 -38.76 -29.27 -21.78
N LEU A 100 -37.63 -29.23 -22.48
CA LEU A 100 -37.51 -29.70 -23.87
C LEU A 100 -37.77 -31.22 -23.96
N GLU A 101 -37.22 -32.00 -23.03
CA GLU A 101 -37.45 -33.44 -22.95
C GLU A 101 -38.94 -33.75 -22.71
N ALA A 102 -39.58 -33.06 -21.76
CA ALA A 102 -41.01 -33.19 -21.51
C ALA A 102 -41.81 -32.84 -22.76
N GLY A 103 -41.55 -31.68 -23.39
CA GLY A 103 -42.23 -31.25 -24.61
C GLY A 103 -42.06 -32.24 -25.78
N ALA A 104 -40.87 -32.80 -25.97
CA ALA A 104 -40.61 -33.80 -27.00
C ALA A 104 -41.39 -35.11 -26.76
N ARG A 105 -41.50 -35.54 -25.49
CA ARG A 105 -42.31 -36.71 -25.10
C ARG A 105 -43.79 -36.44 -25.30
N VAL A 106 -44.29 -35.27 -24.88
CA VAL A 106 -45.68 -34.83 -25.12
C VAL A 106 -46.01 -34.84 -26.61
N ALA A 107 -45.15 -34.22 -27.44
CA ALA A 107 -45.34 -34.18 -28.88
C ALA A 107 -45.39 -35.59 -29.50
N ARG A 108 -44.55 -36.52 -29.03
CA ARG A 108 -44.59 -37.92 -29.48
C ARG A 108 -45.89 -38.62 -29.14
N VAL A 109 -46.41 -38.42 -27.93
CA VAL A 109 -47.69 -39.01 -27.51
C VAL A 109 -48.84 -38.41 -28.30
N CYS A 110 -48.89 -37.09 -28.48
CA CYS A 110 -49.99 -36.45 -29.19
C CYS A 110 -49.92 -36.62 -30.72
N ALA A 111 -48.75 -36.96 -31.29
CA ALA A 111 -48.62 -37.29 -32.71
C ALA A 111 -49.31 -38.61 -33.11
N THR A 112 -49.73 -39.44 -32.16
CA THR A 112 -50.55 -40.63 -32.45
C THR A 112 -52.01 -40.28 -32.71
N ILE A 113 -52.43 -39.06 -32.39
CA ILE A 113 -53.74 -38.50 -32.72
C ILE A 113 -53.62 -37.83 -34.09
N ASP A 114 -54.67 -37.92 -34.93
CA ASP A 114 -54.69 -37.34 -36.27
C ASP A 114 -54.14 -35.89 -36.26
N PRO A 115 -53.02 -35.63 -36.95
CA PRO A 115 -52.37 -34.33 -36.94
C PRO A 115 -53.30 -33.28 -37.54
N GLY A 116 -53.55 -32.20 -36.81
CA GLY A 116 -54.46 -31.12 -37.18
C GLY A 116 -55.89 -31.26 -36.63
N SER A 117 -56.20 -32.35 -35.92
CA SER A 117 -57.46 -32.43 -35.18
C SER A 117 -57.43 -31.51 -33.93
N PRO A 118 -58.57 -30.91 -33.53
CA PRO A 118 -58.66 -30.16 -32.26
C PRO A 118 -58.33 -31.04 -31.04
N ARG A 119 -58.40 -32.37 -31.20
CA ARG A 119 -58.00 -33.35 -30.18
C ARG A 119 -56.50 -33.39 -29.94
N ALA A 120 -55.68 -33.20 -30.98
CA ALA A 120 -54.22 -33.14 -30.83
C ALA A 120 -53.80 -31.91 -30.00
N ALA A 121 -54.44 -30.76 -30.22
CA ALA A 121 -54.23 -29.56 -29.41
C ALA A 121 -54.69 -29.76 -27.95
N LEU A 122 -55.86 -30.37 -27.74
CA LEU A 122 -56.33 -30.74 -26.40
C LEU A 122 -55.37 -31.70 -25.69
N CYS A 123 -54.82 -32.70 -26.40
CA CYS A 123 -53.82 -33.61 -25.87
C CYS A 123 -52.56 -32.87 -25.43
N GLN A 124 -52.05 -31.97 -26.27
CA GLN A 124 -50.84 -31.22 -25.96
C GLN A 124 -51.04 -30.32 -24.74
N THR A 125 -52.10 -29.50 -24.74
CA THR A 125 -52.46 -28.66 -23.58
C THR A 125 -52.68 -29.51 -22.33
N PHE A 126 -53.26 -30.71 -22.47
CA PHE A 126 -53.48 -31.61 -21.35
C PHE A 126 -52.16 -32.12 -20.75
N LEU A 127 -51.28 -32.72 -21.57
CA LEU A 127 -50.05 -33.33 -21.09
C LEU A 127 -49.01 -32.30 -20.63
N GLU A 128 -48.99 -31.10 -21.21
CA GLU A 128 -48.15 -29.98 -20.75
C GLU A 128 -48.54 -29.48 -19.36
N ASN A 129 -49.78 -29.70 -18.93
CA ASN A 129 -50.29 -29.26 -17.63
C ASN A 129 -50.12 -30.30 -16.50
N ILE A 130 -49.51 -31.46 -16.77
CA ILE A 130 -49.16 -32.45 -15.74
C ILE A 130 -47.86 -31.99 -15.08
N PRO A 131 -47.68 -32.01 -13.75
CA PRO A 131 -48.66 -32.31 -12.72
C PRO A 131 -49.66 -31.15 -12.63
N PHE A 132 -50.96 -31.50 -12.60
CA PHE A 132 -52.10 -30.58 -12.66
C PHE A 132 -51.88 -29.27 -11.91
N ASN A 133 -51.41 -28.24 -12.62
CA ASN A 133 -51.10 -26.92 -12.06
C ASN A 133 -52.36 -26.09 -11.74
N GLN A 134 -53.53 -26.75 -11.67
CA GLN A 134 -54.82 -26.14 -11.42
C GLN A 134 -55.54 -26.83 -10.26
N THR A 135 -55.13 -26.50 -9.03
CA THR A 135 -56.13 -26.27 -7.99
C THR A 135 -56.35 -24.76 -7.89
N PRO A 136 -57.55 -24.23 -8.22
CA PRO A 136 -57.81 -22.78 -8.37
C PRO A 136 -57.66 -21.89 -7.12
N THR A 137 -57.16 -22.38 -5.98
CA THR A 137 -57.12 -21.58 -4.73
C THR A 137 -55.86 -21.79 -3.88
N GLY A 138 -54.90 -22.60 -4.32
CA GLY A 138 -53.79 -23.08 -3.45
C GLY A 138 -52.39 -22.53 -3.72
N ILE A 139 -52.15 -21.83 -4.84
CA ILE A 139 -50.77 -21.54 -5.28
C ILE A 139 -50.05 -20.52 -4.38
N LEU A 140 -50.75 -19.52 -3.83
CA LEU A 140 -50.11 -18.58 -2.89
C LEU A 140 -49.77 -19.21 -1.52
N PRO A 141 -50.65 -20.01 -0.88
CA PRO A 141 -50.31 -20.73 0.35
C PRO A 141 -49.27 -21.85 0.16
N ALA A 142 -49.26 -22.55 -0.98
CA ALA A 142 -48.29 -23.62 -1.26
C ALA A 142 -46.89 -23.08 -1.60
N ILE A 143 -46.79 -21.94 -2.31
CA ILE A 143 -45.51 -21.22 -2.44
C ILE A 143 -45.03 -20.72 -1.07
N ARG A 144 -45.94 -20.39 -0.14
CA ARG A 144 -45.61 -20.05 1.25
C ARG A 144 -45.24 -21.28 2.10
N SER A 145 -45.72 -22.49 1.77
CA SER A 145 -45.36 -23.75 2.45
C SER A 145 -44.16 -24.48 1.83
N LEU A 146 -43.76 -24.17 0.60
CA LEU A 146 -42.48 -24.61 -0.02
C LEU A 146 -41.25 -23.96 0.65
N TYR A 147 -41.47 -23.09 1.62
CA TYR A 147 -40.48 -22.62 2.60
C TYR A 147 -40.41 -23.51 3.87
N SER A 148 -41.13 -24.63 3.90
CA SER A 148 -41.01 -25.70 4.88
C SER A 148 -40.21 -26.85 4.26
N ASP A 149 -39.14 -27.30 4.94
CA ASP A 149 -38.14 -28.30 4.48
C ASP A 149 -38.69 -29.73 4.20
N THR A 150 -39.99 -29.89 3.99
CA THR A 150 -40.63 -31.20 3.82
C THR A 150 -41.38 -31.25 2.49
N ALA A 151 -40.74 -31.82 1.47
CA ALA A 151 -41.41 -32.15 0.21
C ALA A 151 -42.38 -33.33 0.45
N PRO A 152 -43.65 -33.26 -0.02
CA PRO A 152 -44.58 -34.38 0.07
C PRO A 152 -44.16 -35.54 -0.83
N GLU A 153 -44.38 -36.77 -0.36
CA GLU A 153 -44.13 -38.02 -1.09
C GLU A 153 -45.15 -38.17 -2.24
N TYR A 154 -44.68 -38.47 -3.45
CA TYR A 154 -45.47 -38.49 -4.68
C TYR A 154 -45.96 -39.91 -5.02
N ASP A 155 -47.28 -40.14 -5.00
CA ASP A 155 -47.91 -41.39 -5.45
C ASP A 155 -48.39 -41.25 -6.92
N ALA A 156 -47.71 -41.95 -7.84
CA ALA A 156 -47.99 -41.92 -9.27
C ALA A 156 -49.40 -42.48 -9.61
N ASP A 157 -49.87 -43.44 -8.82
CA ASP A 157 -51.12 -44.17 -9.10
C ASP A 157 -52.34 -43.34 -8.67
N GLU A 158 -52.21 -42.58 -7.58
CA GLU A 158 -53.21 -41.60 -7.13
C GLU A 158 -53.29 -40.39 -8.06
N THR A 159 -52.15 -39.99 -8.64
CA THR A 159 -52.09 -38.87 -9.59
C THR A 159 -52.75 -39.22 -10.92
N LEU A 160 -52.55 -40.44 -11.44
CA LEU A 160 -53.22 -40.91 -12.65
C LEU A 160 -54.74 -41.05 -12.43
N LYS A 161 -55.17 -41.51 -11.24
CA LYS A 161 -56.60 -41.58 -10.87
C LYS A 161 -57.21 -40.18 -10.75
N SER A 162 -56.51 -39.24 -10.11
CA SER A 162 -56.93 -37.85 -9.98
C SER A 162 -56.99 -37.14 -11.33
N ALA A 163 -56.04 -37.40 -12.24
CA ALA A 163 -56.04 -36.91 -13.61
C ALA A 163 -57.35 -37.25 -14.34
N VAL A 164 -57.65 -38.55 -14.40
CA VAL A 164 -58.84 -39.07 -15.08
C VAL A 164 -60.13 -38.53 -14.45
N ALA A 165 -60.15 -38.37 -13.12
CA ALA A 165 -61.30 -37.85 -12.39
C ALA A 165 -61.53 -36.33 -12.60
N VAL A 166 -60.47 -35.52 -12.56
CA VAL A 166 -60.54 -34.06 -12.69
C VAL A 166 -60.98 -33.63 -14.08
N LEU A 167 -60.54 -34.34 -15.10
CA LEU A 167 -60.76 -33.96 -16.50
C LEU A 167 -62.14 -34.36 -17.03
N LYS A 168 -62.93 -35.11 -16.25
CA LYS A 168 -64.23 -35.66 -16.68
C LYS A 168 -64.17 -36.20 -18.11
N ILE A 169 -63.12 -36.97 -18.43
CA ILE A 169 -62.94 -37.50 -19.77
C ILE A 169 -63.95 -38.62 -19.96
N GLU A 170 -65.16 -38.25 -20.39
CA GLU A 170 -66.22 -39.19 -20.77
C GLU A 170 -65.95 -39.80 -22.15
N ASP A 171 -64.99 -39.26 -22.91
CA ASP A 171 -64.59 -39.79 -24.22
C ASP A 171 -63.80 -41.10 -24.05
N PRO A 172 -64.38 -42.26 -24.42
CA PRO A 172 -63.72 -43.56 -24.29
C PRO A 172 -62.44 -43.65 -25.14
N THR A 173 -62.33 -42.86 -26.21
CA THR A 173 -61.13 -42.86 -27.06
C THR A 173 -59.93 -42.26 -26.36
N MET A 174 -60.11 -41.18 -25.61
CA MET A 174 -59.02 -40.56 -24.85
C MET A 174 -58.61 -41.43 -23.66
N LYS A 175 -59.57 -42.12 -23.02
CA LYS A 175 -59.27 -43.11 -21.98
C LYS A 175 -58.45 -44.28 -22.51
N ALA A 176 -58.80 -44.81 -23.69
CA ALA A 176 -58.02 -45.85 -24.35
C ALA A 176 -56.60 -45.38 -24.70
N LEU A 177 -56.47 -44.13 -25.15
CA LEU A 177 -55.18 -43.52 -25.49
C LEU A 177 -54.28 -43.31 -24.26
N LEU A 178 -54.84 -42.85 -23.13
CA LEU A 178 -54.13 -42.75 -21.86
C LEU A 178 -53.64 -44.11 -21.34
N VAL A 179 -54.45 -45.16 -21.49
CA VAL A 179 -54.06 -46.53 -21.12
C VAL A 179 -52.97 -47.06 -22.06
N GLN A 180 -53.08 -46.79 -23.36
CA GLN A 180 -52.10 -47.21 -24.37
C GLN A 180 -50.74 -46.54 -24.17
N HIS A 181 -50.72 -45.27 -23.78
CA HIS A 181 -49.50 -44.48 -23.60
C HIS A 181 -49.10 -44.30 -22.13
N SER A 182 -49.65 -45.08 -21.20
CA SER A 182 -49.37 -44.95 -19.75
C SER A 182 -47.87 -44.98 -19.43
N HIS A 183 -47.11 -45.84 -20.11
CA HIS A 183 -45.65 -45.96 -19.98
C HIS A 183 -44.86 -44.73 -20.45
N GLU A 184 -45.41 -43.88 -21.32
CA GLU A 184 -44.82 -42.60 -21.75
C GLU A 184 -45.35 -41.43 -20.91
N ILE A 185 -46.54 -41.54 -20.33
CA ILE A 185 -47.15 -40.50 -19.47
C ILE A 185 -46.47 -40.43 -18.11
N GLU A 186 -46.11 -41.58 -17.52
CA GLU A 186 -45.41 -41.64 -16.23
C GLU A 186 -44.09 -40.84 -16.23
N PRO A 187 -43.16 -41.00 -17.19
CA PRO A 187 -41.95 -40.19 -17.22
C PRO A 187 -42.20 -38.70 -17.54
N ILE A 188 -43.26 -38.36 -18.30
CA ILE A 188 -43.66 -36.95 -18.48
C ILE A 188 -44.06 -36.35 -17.13
N ALA A 189 -44.89 -37.06 -16.37
CA ALA A 189 -45.31 -36.62 -15.04
C ALA A 189 -44.12 -36.48 -14.09
N ALA A 190 -43.20 -37.45 -14.08
CA ALA A 190 -41.99 -37.40 -13.26
C ALA A 190 -41.09 -36.20 -13.61
N ILE A 191 -40.86 -35.93 -14.90
CA ILE A 191 -40.07 -34.77 -15.34
C ILE A 191 -40.76 -33.48 -14.93
N ASN A 192 -42.08 -33.36 -15.10
CA ASN A 192 -42.78 -32.14 -14.76
C ASN A 192 -42.85 -31.93 -13.23
N VAL A 193 -42.94 -32.98 -12.43
CA VAL A 193 -42.80 -32.90 -10.97
C VAL A 193 -41.39 -32.45 -10.57
N GLU A 194 -40.34 -33.01 -11.17
CA GLU A 194 -38.95 -32.61 -10.96
C GLU A 194 -38.73 -31.12 -11.33
N LEU A 195 -39.32 -30.69 -12.46
CA LEU A 195 -39.29 -29.30 -12.91
C LEU A 195 -39.92 -28.35 -11.88
N GLU A 196 -41.12 -28.67 -11.37
CA GLU A 196 -41.87 -27.79 -10.48
C GLU A 196 -41.34 -27.81 -9.03
N THR A 197 -40.94 -28.96 -8.53
CA THR A 197 -40.60 -29.14 -7.10
C THR A 197 -39.12 -28.92 -6.80
N GLN A 198 -38.23 -29.15 -7.77
CA GLN A 198 -36.79 -29.11 -7.56
C GLN A 198 -36.11 -28.05 -8.43
N LEU A 199 -36.22 -28.17 -9.75
CA LEU A 199 -35.39 -27.38 -10.67
C LEU A 199 -35.81 -25.90 -10.74
N ARG A 200 -37.11 -25.60 -10.85
CA ARG A 200 -37.58 -24.20 -10.87
C ARG A 200 -37.35 -23.49 -9.52
N PRO A 201 -37.69 -24.07 -8.35
CA PRO A 201 -37.39 -23.44 -7.07
C PRO A 201 -35.89 -23.18 -6.89
N GLU A 202 -35.02 -24.11 -7.29
CA GLU A 202 -33.58 -23.92 -7.25
C GLU A 202 -33.13 -22.77 -8.16
N MET A 203 -33.60 -22.76 -9.41
CA MET A 203 -33.33 -21.67 -10.36
C MET A 203 -33.78 -20.32 -9.80
N TYR A 204 -34.99 -20.22 -9.23
CA TYR A 204 -35.51 -18.98 -8.63
C TYR A 204 -34.71 -18.54 -7.41
N ARG A 205 -34.28 -19.48 -6.56
CA ARG A 205 -33.40 -19.19 -5.43
C ARG A 205 -32.09 -18.55 -5.92
N LYS A 206 -31.47 -19.12 -6.95
CA LYS A 206 -30.22 -18.60 -7.54
C LYS A 206 -30.40 -17.23 -8.17
N TYR A 207 -31.48 -17.01 -8.91
CA TYR A 207 -31.83 -15.67 -9.42
C TYR A 207 -31.99 -14.64 -8.30
N ARG A 208 -32.67 -14.99 -7.20
CA ARG A 208 -32.85 -14.10 -6.06
C ARG A 208 -31.52 -13.74 -5.39
N GLU A 209 -30.66 -14.73 -5.14
CA GLU A 209 -29.31 -14.48 -4.62
C GLU A 209 -28.54 -13.54 -5.55
N GLN A 210 -28.67 -13.73 -6.87
CA GLN A 210 -27.98 -12.91 -7.87
C GLN A 210 -28.45 -11.46 -7.88
N ILE A 211 -29.76 -11.23 -7.72
CA ILE A 211 -30.34 -9.89 -7.59
C ILE A 211 -29.81 -9.17 -6.34
N LEU A 212 -29.72 -9.87 -5.19
CA LEU A 212 -29.19 -9.29 -3.95
C LEU A 212 -27.72 -8.87 -4.08
N VAL A 213 -26.88 -9.69 -4.73
CA VAL A 213 -25.48 -9.32 -5.00
C VAL A 213 -25.40 -8.12 -5.95
N CYS A 214 -26.24 -8.08 -6.98
CA CYS A 214 -26.35 -6.94 -7.89
C CYS A 214 -26.71 -5.63 -7.17
N GLU A 215 -27.66 -5.68 -6.24
CA GLU A 215 -28.08 -4.51 -5.45
C GLU A 215 -26.93 -4.01 -4.57
N LYS A 216 -26.18 -4.92 -3.94
CA LYS A 216 -24.99 -4.58 -3.16
C LYS A 216 -23.86 -3.98 -4.00
N ILE A 217 -23.62 -4.51 -5.20
CA ILE A 217 -22.66 -3.93 -6.17
C ILE A 217 -23.10 -2.52 -6.54
N ARG A 218 -24.41 -2.30 -6.78
CA ARG A 218 -24.97 -0.98 -7.09
C ARG A 218 -24.74 0.00 -5.93
N GLU A 219 -25.04 -0.37 -4.69
CA GLU A 219 -24.78 0.46 -3.51
C GLU A 219 -23.30 0.85 -3.39
N LEU A 220 -22.38 -0.11 -3.52
CA LEU A 220 -20.95 0.14 -3.46
C LEU A 220 -20.47 1.05 -4.60
N SER A 221 -21.03 0.89 -5.80
CA SER A 221 -20.69 1.72 -6.98
C SER A 221 -21.17 3.17 -6.83
N LEU A 222 -22.33 3.40 -6.19
CA LEU A 222 -22.85 4.73 -5.91
C LEU A 222 -21.96 5.49 -4.92
N VAL A 223 -21.43 4.79 -3.91
CA VAL A 223 -20.48 5.40 -2.95
C VAL A 223 -19.19 5.81 -3.66
N LEU A 224 -18.71 5.03 -4.64
CA LEU A 224 -17.50 5.34 -5.41
C LEU A 224 -17.69 6.43 -6.48
N LYS A 225 -18.94 6.86 -6.76
CA LYS A 225 -19.27 7.74 -7.89
C LYS A 225 -18.72 7.25 -9.24
N THR A 226 -18.39 5.96 -9.35
CA THR A 226 -17.88 5.36 -10.57
C THR A 226 -19.06 4.98 -11.46
N THR A 227 -19.31 5.75 -12.51
CA THR A 227 -20.38 5.48 -13.49
C THR A 227 -20.06 4.35 -14.47
N SER A 228 -18.85 3.78 -14.42
CA SER A 228 -18.35 2.90 -15.47
C SER A 228 -18.71 1.42 -15.31
N TYR A 229 -19.34 1.01 -14.22
CA TYR A 229 -19.83 -0.37 -14.14
C TYR A 229 -21.13 -0.47 -14.93
N PRO A 230 -21.32 -1.48 -15.81
CA PRO A 230 -22.57 -1.66 -16.51
C PRO A 230 -23.63 -2.14 -15.51
N VAL A 231 -24.18 -1.19 -14.74
CA VAL A 231 -25.43 -1.36 -13.98
C VAL A 231 -26.53 -1.91 -14.89
N GLN A 232 -26.43 -1.63 -16.19
CA GLN A 232 -27.22 -2.23 -17.27
C GLN A 232 -27.30 -3.76 -17.20
N SER A 233 -26.21 -4.46 -16.85
CA SER A 233 -26.23 -5.93 -16.75
C SER A 233 -27.10 -6.41 -15.60
N CYS A 234 -27.14 -5.67 -14.49
CA CYS A 234 -27.99 -5.99 -13.34
C CYS A 234 -29.46 -5.60 -13.58
N GLU A 235 -29.71 -4.47 -14.26
CA GLU A 235 -31.07 -4.04 -14.63
C GLU A 235 -31.72 -5.01 -15.62
N LEU A 236 -30.98 -5.40 -16.66
CA LEU A 236 -31.46 -6.38 -17.64
C LEU A 236 -31.79 -7.74 -16.99
N LEU A 237 -30.99 -8.15 -15.99
CA LEU A 237 -31.21 -9.41 -15.26
C LEU A 237 -32.45 -9.35 -14.37
N ALA A 238 -32.72 -8.22 -13.73
CA ALA A 238 -33.94 -8.02 -12.96
C ALA A 238 -35.18 -8.06 -13.88
N GLU A 239 -35.08 -7.47 -15.06
CA GLU A 239 -36.15 -7.47 -16.06
C GLU A 239 -36.39 -8.88 -16.64
N GLN A 240 -35.32 -9.63 -16.96
CA GLN A 240 -35.39 -11.02 -17.40
C GLN A 240 -35.92 -11.96 -16.31
N ALA A 241 -35.49 -11.79 -15.06
CA ALA A 241 -35.98 -12.60 -13.95
C ALA A 241 -37.47 -12.38 -13.71
N ASN A 242 -37.94 -11.12 -13.78
CA ASN A 242 -39.36 -10.80 -13.73
C ASN A 242 -40.12 -11.42 -14.91
N ALA A 243 -39.59 -11.30 -16.14
CA ALA A 243 -40.21 -11.91 -17.31
C ALA A 243 -40.31 -13.44 -17.18
N ALA A 244 -39.27 -14.10 -16.69
CA ALA A 244 -39.26 -15.55 -16.42
C ALA A 244 -40.28 -15.95 -15.33
N PHE A 245 -40.47 -15.10 -14.32
CA PHE A 245 -41.44 -15.32 -13.25
C PHE A 245 -42.90 -15.26 -13.73
N TYR A 246 -43.19 -14.33 -14.65
CA TYR A 246 -44.57 -14.07 -15.08
C TYR A 246 -44.97 -14.77 -16.39
N ARG A 247 -44.00 -15.21 -17.22
CA ARG A 247 -44.27 -15.86 -18.51
C ARG A 247 -43.17 -16.86 -18.90
N PRO A 248 -43.18 -18.09 -18.34
CA PRO A 248 -42.24 -19.14 -18.75
C PRO A 248 -42.32 -19.46 -20.26
N GLU A 249 -43.49 -19.32 -20.88
CA GLU A 249 -43.74 -19.55 -22.30
C GLU A 249 -42.94 -18.61 -23.23
N VAL A 250 -42.65 -17.38 -22.79
CA VAL A 250 -41.95 -16.38 -23.62
C VAL A 250 -40.44 -16.64 -23.66
N VAL A 251 -39.87 -17.19 -22.60
CA VAL A 251 -38.43 -17.48 -22.51
C VAL A 251 -38.04 -18.66 -23.41
N LEU A 252 -38.87 -19.72 -23.46
CA LEU A 252 -38.64 -20.86 -24.37
C LEU A 252 -38.71 -20.47 -25.85
N ALA A 253 -39.56 -19.51 -26.21
CA ALA A 253 -39.67 -19.02 -27.59
C ALA A 253 -38.45 -18.19 -28.04
N GLN A 254 -37.80 -17.47 -27.12
CA GLN A 254 -36.67 -16.58 -27.44
C GLN A 254 -35.32 -17.31 -27.52
N THR A 255 -35.06 -18.31 -26.67
CA THR A 255 -33.83 -19.13 -26.76
C THR A 255 -33.79 -20.00 -28.01
N GLY A 256 -34.94 -20.41 -28.55
CA GLY A 256 -35.05 -21.10 -29.84
C GLY A 256 -34.65 -20.25 -31.04
N GLN A 257 -34.84 -18.92 -30.98
CA GLN A 257 -34.47 -18.00 -32.07
C GLN A 257 -33.00 -17.54 -31.99
N ALA A 258 -32.41 -17.45 -30.80
CA ALA A 258 -31.03 -17.00 -30.59
C ALA A 258 -29.96 -17.92 -31.22
N ASN A 259 -30.29 -19.18 -31.52
CA ASN A 259 -29.37 -20.15 -32.12
C ASN A 259 -29.37 -20.17 -33.67
N SER A 260 -30.02 -19.21 -34.33
CA SER A 260 -30.12 -19.16 -35.80
C SER A 260 -29.34 -18.03 -36.50
N GLN A 261 -28.52 -17.27 -35.76
CA GLN A 261 -27.57 -16.31 -36.36
C GLN A 261 -26.19 -16.38 -35.70
N PRO A 262 -25.14 -16.86 -36.39
CA PRO A 262 -23.78 -16.67 -35.93
C PRO A 262 -23.37 -15.21 -36.16
N GLN A 263 -23.36 -14.39 -35.10
CA GLN A 263 -22.62 -13.13 -35.12
C GLN A 263 -21.12 -13.46 -35.08
N ALA A 264 -20.44 -13.25 -36.21
CA ALA A 264 -19.00 -13.35 -36.33
C ALA A 264 -18.32 -12.25 -35.49
N VAL A 265 -17.75 -12.65 -34.36
CA VAL A 265 -16.75 -11.85 -33.64
C VAL A 265 -15.45 -11.94 -34.43
N ALA A 266 -15.09 -10.86 -35.12
CA ALA A 266 -13.84 -10.76 -35.85
C ALA A 266 -12.66 -10.77 -34.86
N THR A 267 -11.86 -11.82 -34.89
CA THR A 267 -10.52 -11.88 -34.27
C THR A 267 -9.50 -11.47 -35.33
N PRO A 268 -8.54 -10.56 -35.07
CA PRO A 268 -7.58 -10.15 -36.07
C PRO A 268 -6.53 -11.24 -36.31
N ALA A 269 -6.37 -11.61 -37.58
CA ALA A 269 -5.41 -12.60 -38.03
C ALA A 269 -3.97 -12.08 -37.97
N ILE A 270 -3.10 -12.88 -37.36
CA ILE A 270 -1.64 -12.78 -37.45
C ILE A 270 -1.24 -13.35 -38.81
N ALA A 271 -0.74 -12.51 -39.71
CA ALA A 271 -0.12 -12.93 -40.96
C ALA A 271 1.39 -13.06 -40.77
N ALA A 272 1.88 -14.29 -40.82
CA ALA A 272 3.28 -14.62 -41.05
C ALA A 272 3.54 -14.65 -42.56
N THR A 273 4.52 -13.88 -43.04
CA THR A 273 5.15 -14.12 -44.34
C THR A 273 6.61 -13.70 -44.24
N GLY A 274 7.50 -14.64 -44.56
CA GLY A 274 8.94 -14.46 -44.47
C GLY A 274 9.60 -13.93 -45.75
N THR A 275 10.83 -13.46 -45.52
CA THR A 275 12.02 -13.44 -46.39
C THR A 275 12.05 -12.52 -47.62
N GLY A 276 12.98 -11.56 -47.58
CA GLY A 276 13.44 -10.77 -48.74
C GLY A 276 14.45 -9.68 -48.36
N THR A 277 15.73 -10.00 -48.47
CA THR A 277 16.94 -9.23 -48.16
C THR A 277 17.10 -7.92 -48.95
N THR A 278 17.54 -6.80 -48.34
CA THR A 278 18.72 -5.97 -48.75
C THR A 278 18.86 -4.62 -47.98
N ALA A 279 20.05 -4.46 -47.38
CA ALA A 279 20.90 -3.27 -47.17
C ALA A 279 20.44 -2.00 -46.39
N PRO A 280 21.40 -1.29 -45.73
CA PRO A 280 21.11 -0.28 -44.70
C PRO A 280 21.29 1.16 -45.20
N THR A 281 20.51 2.11 -44.68
CA THR A 281 20.91 3.53 -44.70
C THR A 281 20.45 4.27 -43.46
N GLN A 282 21.35 5.13 -42.99
CA GLN A 282 21.33 5.97 -41.81
C GLN A 282 20.30 7.12 -41.86
N ASN A 283 20.08 7.69 -40.67
CA ASN A 283 19.91 9.11 -40.36
C ASN A 283 18.51 9.70 -40.11
N ALA A 284 18.48 10.36 -38.94
CA ALA A 284 17.91 11.67 -38.63
C ALA A 284 16.41 11.77 -38.28
N ALA A 285 16.18 12.01 -36.99
CA ALA A 285 15.16 12.95 -36.52
C ALA A 285 15.53 14.39 -36.96
N PRO A 286 14.59 15.37 -37.02
CA PRO A 286 14.14 15.99 -35.77
C PRO A 286 12.67 16.48 -35.73
N GLN A 287 12.29 16.74 -34.47
CA GLN A 287 11.23 17.56 -33.89
C GLN A 287 10.46 18.53 -34.80
N VAL A 288 9.13 18.56 -34.63
CA VAL A 288 8.26 19.69 -34.99
C VAL A 288 7.69 20.30 -33.72
N THR A 289 8.04 21.56 -33.51
CA THR A 289 7.48 22.52 -32.58
C THR A 289 6.14 23.00 -33.15
N GLN A 290 5.04 22.95 -32.37
CA GLN A 290 3.82 23.69 -32.71
C GLN A 290 3.51 24.71 -31.60
N PHE A 291 3.83 25.97 -31.91
CA PHE A 291 3.21 27.14 -31.32
C PHE A 291 1.92 27.43 -32.08
N SER A 292 0.79 27.51 -31.39
CA SER A 292 -0.44 28.09 -31.94
C SER A 292 -0.82 29.30 -31.11
N ASN A 293 -0.65 30.47 -31.73
CA ASN A 293 -1.12 31.76 -31.28
C ASN A 293 -2.56 31.95 -31.77
N SER A 294 -3.49 32.25 -30.86
CA SER A 294 -4.83 32.73 -31.18
C SER A 294 -5.02 34.16 -30.63
N PRO A 295 -5.58 35.11 -31.41
CA PRO A 295 -5.73 36.51 -31.01
C PRO A 295 -7.00 36.77 -30.17
N PRO A 296 -7.08 37.91 -29.44
CA PRO A 296 -8.22 38.22 -28.58
C PRO A 296 -9.34 38.91 -29.38
N SER A 297 -10.54 38.32 -29.37
CA SER A 297 -11.77 39.00 -29.80
C SER A 297 -12.53 39.51 -28.57
N ASN A 298 -12.48 40.82 -28.36
CA ASN A 298 -13.35 41.55 -27.45
C ASN A 298 -14.77 41.63 -28.05
N ALA A 299 -15.76 41.03 -27.39
CA ALA A 299 -17.16 41.36 -27.60
C ALA A 299 -17.90 41.26 -26.26
N ALA A 300 -18.35 42.41 -25.79
CA ALA A 300 -19.18 42.56 -24.60
C ALA A 300 -20.59 42.02 -24.85
N ASN A 301 -21.08 41.16 -23.96
CA ASN A 301 -22.49 40.77 -23.88
C ASN A 301 -23.01 40.93 -22.43
N PRO A 302 -24.31 41.27 -22.25
CA PRO A 302 -24.91 41.68 -20.97
C PRO A 302 -25.28 40.52 -20.03
N PRO A 303 -25.60 40.78 -18.74
CA PRO A 303 -25.69 39.74 -17.72
C PRO A 303 -27.04 39.00 -17.78
N SER A 304 -27.01 37.75 -18.23
CA SER A 304 -28.12 36.81 -18.07
C SER A 304 -27.96 36.01 -16.78
N SER A 305 -28.90 36.24 -15.85
CA SER A 305 -29.36 35.38 -14.75
C SER A 305 -28.55 34.10 -14.48
N SER A 306 -27.89 34.10 -13.33
CA SER A 306 -27.22 32.96 -12.68
C SER A 306 -28.19 31.82 -12.38
N ALA A 307 -28.20 30.78 -13.21
CA ALA A 307 -28.57 29.44 -12.78
C ALA A 307 -27.41 28.86 -11.95
N PRO A 308 -27.67 28.12 -10.86
CA PRO A 308 -26.61 27.50 -10.07
C PRO A 308 -25.87 26.51 -10.98
N ALA A 309 -24.59 26.77 -11.20
CA ALA A 309 -23.71 25.90 -11.94
C ALA A 309 -23.68 24.53 -11.25
N SER A 310 -24.42 23.57 -11.81
CA SER A 310 -24.25 22.16 -11.49
C SER A 310 -22.81 21.80 -11.87
N SER A 311 -21.94 21.66 -10.88
CA SER A 311 -20.58 21.17 -11.06
C SER A 311 -20.63 19.89 -11.91
N PRO A 312 -19.89 19.80 -13.03
CA PRO A 312 -19.95 18.62 -13.89
C PRO A 312 -19.61 17.37 -13.06
N PRO A 313 -20.30 16.24 -13.30
CA PRO A 313 -20.04 15.01 -12.59
C PRO A 313 -18.57 14.62 -12.78
N ILE A 314 -17.84 14.57 -11.68
CA ILE A 314 -16.44 14.17 -11.62
C ILE A 314 -16.39 12.73 -12.09
N THR A 315 -16.08 12.53 -13.37
CA THR A 315 -15.79 11.21 -13.89
C THR A 315 -14.43 10.85 -13.29
N PRO A 316 -14.31 9.77 -12.51
CA PRO A 316 -13.01 9.35 -11.97
C PRO A 316 -12.07 9.17 -13.16
N THR A 317 -11.08 10.04 -13.26
CA THR A 317 -10.10 10.01 -14.35
C THR A 317 -9.30 8.72 -14.24
N ASN A 318 -8.85 8.15 -15.36
CA ASN A 318 -8.01 6.93 -15.39
C ASN A 318 -6.83 7.00 -14.39
N GLN A 319 -6.37 8.21 -14.06
CA GLN A 319 -5.38 8.50 -13.03
C GLN A 319 -5.80 8.01 -11.64
N GLN A 320 -7.04 8.26 -11.19
CA GLN A 320 -7.51 7.78 -9.88
C GLN A 320 -7.51 6.26 -9.79
N ILE A 321 -7.85 5.56 -10.88
CA ILE A 321 -7.81 4.10 -10.94
C ILE A 321 -6.36 3.61 -10.82
N GLU A 322 -5.42 4.26 -11.51
CA GLU A 322 -4.00 3.95 -11.43
C GLU A 322 -3.45 4.18 -10.01
N LEU A 323 -3.78 5.30 -9.36
CA LEU A 323 -3.41 5.60 -7.97
C LEU A 323 -3.91 4.52 -7.00
N VAL A 324 -5.18 4.11 -7.13
CA VAL A 324 -5.77 3.06 -6.27
C VAL A 324 -5.07 1.73 -6.50
N SER A 325 -4.74 1.39 -7.76
CA SER A 325 -4.02 0.16 -8.08
C SER A 325 -2.61 0.14 -7.48
N GLN A 326 -1.88 1.26 -7.55
CA GLN A 326 -0.55 1.40 -6.97
C GLN A 326 -0.62 1.31 -5.44
N TYR A 327 -1.58 2.00 -4.81
CA TYR A 327 -1.80 1.92 -3.36
C TYR A 327 -2.10 0.47 -2.89
N LEU A 328 -2.96 -0.24 -3.62
CA LEU A 328 -3.28 -1.64 -3.31
C LEU A 328 -2.08 -2.57 -3.47
N PHE A 329 -1.24 -2.35 -4.49
CA PHE A 329 0.01 -3.09 -4.66
C PHE A 329 0.93 -2.90 -3.45
N TYR A 330 1.14 -1.66 -3.02
CA TYR A 330 1.94 -1.37 -1.83
C TYR A 330 1.34 -1.98 -0.58
N GLN A 331 0.02 -1.92 -0.39
CA GLN A 331 -0.64 -2.51 0.76
C GLN A 331 -0.48 -4.04 0.81
N THR A 332 -0.54 -4.71 -0.35
CA THR A 332 -0.36 -6.18 -0.44
C THR A 332 1.11 -6.58 -0.26
N ALA A 333 2.04 -5.80 -0.82
CA ALA A 333 3.48 -6.05 -0.70
C ALA A 333 4.03 -5.70 0.70
N SER A 334 3.38 -4.78 1.41
CA SER A 334 3.79 -4.36 2.75
C SER A 334 3.41 -5.40 3.81
N PHE A 335 4.39 -6.10 4.37
CA PHE A 335 4.20 -6.86 5.62
C PHE A 335 3.63 -5.92 6.69
N GLY A 336 2.58 -6.32 7.42
CA GLY A 336 1.64 -5.44 8.15
C GLY A 336 2.21 -4.21 8.89
N PHE A 337 3.42 -4.25 9.43
CA PHE A 337 4.11 -3.09 10.01
C PHE A 337 4.34 -1.93 9.02
N LEU A 338 4.70 -2.25 7.78
CA LEU A 338 4.89 -1.26 6.71
C LEU A 338 3.57 -0.56 6.35
N SER A 339 2.41 -1.21 6.51
CA SER A 339 1.11 -0.58 6.25
C SER A 339 0.82 0.58 7.22
N THR A 340 1.22 0.42 8.49
CA THR A 340 1.13 1.47 9.51
C THR A 340 2.07 2.62 9.19
N ILE A 341 3.29 2.33 8.70
CA ILE A 341 4.24 3.35 8.26
C ILE A 341 3.70 4.09 7.02
N LEU A 342 3.05 3.40 6.08
CA LEU A 342 2.53 4.00 4.85
C LEU A 342 1.43 5.05 5.11
N GLN A 343 0.64 4.83 6.17
CA GLN A 343 -0.42 5.77 6.60
C GLN A 343 0.12 6.96 7.39
N SER A 344 1.40 6.94 7.79
CA SER A 344 1.98 8.03 8.55
C SER A 344 2.20 9.28 7.69
N PRO A 345 2.15 10.48 8.30
CA PRO A 345 2.48 11.72 7.60
C PRO A 345 3.87 11.65 6.96
N ALA A 346 4.04 12.26 5.78
CA ALA A 346 5.34 12.27 5.06
C ALA A 346 6.49 12.81 5.93
N ASP A 347 6.17 13.71 6.86
CA ASP A 347 7.10 14.22 7.87
C ASP A 347 7.67 13.12 8.77
N PHE A 348 6.79 12.26 9.29
CA PHE A 348 7.18 11.13 10.10
C PHE A 348 8.07 10.17 9.31
N LEU A 349 7.74 9.92 8.04
CA LEU A 349 8.52 9.04 7.17
C LEU A 349 9.93 9.61 6.92
N SER A 350 10.06 10.93 6.79
CA SER A 350 11.34 11.62 6.69
C SER A 350 12.14 11.55 7.99
N PHE A 351 11.50 11.77 9.15
CA PHE A 351 12.13 11.56 10.48
C PHE A 351 12.63 10.12 10.65
N PHE A 352 11.82 9.14 10.25
CA PHE A 352 12.15 7.73 10.31
C PHE A 352 13.33 7.39 9.40
N LEU A 353 13.33 7.89 8.15
CA LEU A 353 14.44 7.72 7.21
C LEU A 353 15.76 8.26 7.77
N VAL A 354 15.74 9.45 8.38
CA VAL A 354 16.91 10.03 9.04
C VAL A 354 17.41 9.11 10.14
N GLY A 355 16.52 8.67 11.03
CA GLY A 355 16.88 7.77 12.11
C GLY A 355 17.54 6.47 11.60
N LEU A 356 16.96 5.84 10.58
CA LEU A 356 17.55 4.65 9.95
C LEU A 356 18.91 4.93 9.32
N SER A 357 19.06 6.06 8.62
CA SER A 357 20.34 6.46 8.02
C SER A 357 21.40 6.79 9.08
N GLY A 358 21.02 7.36 10.23
CA GLY A 358 21.90 7.61 11.37
C GLY A 358 22.36 6.32 12.05
N LEU A 359 21.45 5.36 12.24
CA LEU A 359 21.80 4.01 12.71
C LEU A 359 22.79 3.34 11.76
N LEU A 360 22.53 3.43 10.45
CA LEU A 360 23.40 2.89 9.40
C LEU A 360 24.79 3.56 9.42
N GLY A 361 24.84 4.88 9.57
CA GLY A 361 26.10 5.63 9.70
C GLY A 361 26.91 5.20 10.93
N GLY A 362 26.23 4.99 12.07
CA GLY A 362 26.84 4.47 13.29
C GLY A 362 27.41 3.04 13.11
N LEU A 363 26.68 2.15 12.43
CA LEU A 363 27.15 0.78 12.13
C LEU A 363 28.35 0.77 11.18
N LEU A 364 28.26 1.54 10.09
CA LEU A 364 29.36 1.69 9.13
C LEU A 364 30.63 2.14 9.85
N ARG A 365 30.49 3.07 10.79
CA ARG A 365 31.60 3.51 11.61
C ARG A 365 32.19 2.39 12.47
N VAL A 366 31.38 1.55 13.11
CA VAL A 366 31.87 0.39 13.87
C VAL A 366 32.63 -0.59 12.95
N ILE A 367 32.09 -0.86 11.76
CA ILE A 367 32.73 -1.73 10.75
C ILE A 367 34.08 -1.15 10.30
N LEU A 368 34.13 0.16 10.00
CA LEU A 368 35.35 0.85 9.58
C LEU A 368 36.38 0.93 10.72
N ALA A 369 35.94 1.19 11.95
CA ALA A 369 36.82 1.23 13.13
C ALA A 369 37.45 -0.13 13.43
N TRP A 370 36.67 -1.20 13.27
CA TRP A 370 37.16 -2.57 13.37
C TRP A 370 38.19 -2.87 12.27
N SER A 371 37.87 -2.50 11.02
CA SER A 371 38.79 -2.66 9.89
C SER A 371 40.12 -1.91 10.05
N ALA A 372 40.14 -0.80 10.80
CA ALA A 372 41.33 0.03 10.97
C ALA A 372 42.20 -0.37 12.18
N ASN A 373 41.59 -0.80 13.30
CA ASN A 373 42.29 -0.96 14.57
C ASN A 373 42.48 -2.41 15.03
N GLU A 374 41.96 -3.40 14.29
CA GLU A 374 41.96 -4.85 14.64
C GLU A 374 41.37 -5.20 16.04
N LYS A 375 40.86 -4.21 16.77
CA LYS A 375 40.31 -4.38 18.11
C LYS A 375 38.85 -4.80 17.98
N ASN A 376 38.53 -5.95 18.57
CA ASN A 376 37.16 -6.47 18.56
C ASN A 376 36.21 -5.53 19.34
N PRO A 377 35.16 -5.00 18.70
CA PRO A 377 34.19 -4.14 19.37
C PRO A 377 33.42 -4.97 20.39
N SER A 378 33.31 -4.44 21.62
CA SER A 378 32.41 -5.00 22.62
C SER A 378 30.96 -4.79 22.18
N TRP A 379 30.05 -5.71 22.50
CA TRP A 379 28.61 -5.55 22.22
C TRP A 379 28.05 -4.23 22.77
N ARG A 380 28.56 -3.78 23.92
CA ARG A 380 28.20 -2.48 24.52
C ARG A 380 28.63 -1.31 23.65
N ASP A 381 29.84 -1.38 23.10
CA ASP A 381 30.39 -0.34 22.23
C ASP A 381 29.60 -0.25 20.91
N LEU A 382 29.25 -1.41 20.34
CA LEU A 382 28.36 -1.49 19.18
C LEU A 382 27.02 -0.79 19.45
N LEU A 383 26.33 -1.12 20.55
CA LEU A 383 25.02 -0.52 20.86
C LEU A 383 25.14 0.99 21.11
N VAL A 384 26.14 1.42 21.88
CA VAL A 384 26.36 2.84 22.21
C VAL A 384 26.66 3.66 20.96
N VAL A 385 27.60 3.22 20.10
CA VAL A 385 27.97 3.97 18.88
C VAL A 385 26.80 4.07 17.91
N VAL A 386 26.01 3.01 17.76
CA VAL A 386 24.84 3.00 16.87
C VAL A 386 23.72 3.90 17.38
N LEU A 387 23.40 3.82 18.67
CA LEU A 387 22.39 4.67 19.30
C LEU A 387 22.80 6.15 19.28
N LEU A 388 24.10 6.43 19.45
CA LEU A 388 24.67 7.76 19.33
C LEU A 388 24.55 8.31 17.90
N GLY A 389 24.75 7.47 16.89
CA GLY A 389 24.52 7.82 15.48
C GLY A 389 23.06 8.20 15.20
N LEU A 390 22.11 7.46 15.76
CA LEU A 390 20.68 7.78 15.69
C LEU A 390 20.39 9.14 16.35
N ILE A 391 20.81 9.36 17.59
CA ILE A 391 20.55 10.61 18.31
C ILE A 391 21.16 11.80 17.56
N CYS A 392 22.41 11.68 17.10
CA CYS A 392 23.09 12.73 16.35
C CYS A 392 22.33 13.09 15.06
N SER A 393 21.90 12.08 14.30
CA SER A 393 21.14 12.30 13.05
C SER A 393 19.81 13.02 13.29
N LEU A 394 19.09 12.69 14.36
CA LEU A 394 17.83 13.32 14.71
C LEU A 394 18.00 14.77 15.16
N ILE A 395 19.06 15.07 15.93
CA ILE A 395 19.40 16.45 16.32
C ILE A 395 19.72 17.28 15.07
N ILE A 396 20.62 16.80 14.20
CA ILE A 396 21.01 17.52 12.98
C ILE A 396 19.80 17.73 12.07
N TYR A 397 18.94 16.73 11.90
CA TYR A 397 17.73 16.90 11.10
C TYR A 397 16.74 17.90 11.72
N SER A 398 16.56 17.90 13.04
CA SER A 398 15.69 18.87 13.72
C SER A 398 16.21 20.30 13.55
N LEU A 399 17.52 20.50 13.68
CA LEU A 399 18.17 21.79 13.44
C LEU A 399 18.09 22.21 11.97
N PHE A 400 18.33 21.28 11.04
CA PHE A 400 18.27 21.53 9.61
C PHE A 400 16.86 21.91 9.17
N ARG A 401 15.85 21.17 9.63
CA ARG A 401 14.44 21.44 9.35
C ARG A 401 13.97 22.75 9.98
N GLY A 402 14.32 23.00 11.24
CA GLY A 402 14.02 24.27 11.92
C GLY A 402 14.71 25.47 11.27
N GLY A 403 15.96 25.32 10.87
CA GLY A 403 16.73 26.36 10.17
C GLY A 403 16.18 26.65 8.77
N PHE A 404 15.78 25.61 8.02
CA PHE A 404 15.16 25.79 6.71
C PHE A 404 13.84 26.58 6.81
N MET A 405 13.05 26.33 7.86
CA MET A 405 11.80 27.06 8.12
C MET A 405 12.03 28.54 8.44
N VAL A 406 13.14 28.91 9.07
CA VAL A 406 13.48 30.32 9.37
C VAL A 406 14.00 31.05 8.13
N ILE A 407 14.78 30.37 7.28
CA ILE A 407 15.38 30.99 6.09
C ILE A 407 14.37 31.13 4.95
N THR A 408 13.52 30.13 4.78
CA THR A 408 12.48 30.16 3.76
C THR A 408 11.22 30.75 4.38
N ASN A 409 11.02 32.07 4.23
CA ASN A 409 9.74 32.76 4.49
C ASN A 409 8.62 32.30 3.52
N ALA A 410 8.67 31.05 3.05
CA ALA A 410 7.73 30.48 2.12
C ALA A 410 6.40 30.25 2.85
N ASP A 411 5.32 30.77 2.28
CA ASP A 411 3.95 30.50 2.71
C ASP A 411 3.80 29.03 3.09
N GLN A 412 3.25 28.77 4.29
CA GLN A 412 3.07 27.43 4.86
C GLN A 412 2.44 26.40 3.89
N LYS A 413 1.71 26.85 2.87
CA LYS A 413 1.13 26.01 1.81
C LYS A 413 2.14 25.47 0.79
N SER A 414 3.27 26.14 0.58
CA SER A 414 4.34 25.71 -0.33
C SER A 414 5.45 24.94 0.40
N ALA A 415 5.50 25.05 1.74
CA ALA A 415 6.46 24.38 2.61
C ALA A 415 6.29 22.85 2.68
N THR A 416 5.22 22.30 2.09
CA THR A 416 5.06 20.86 1.86
C THR A 416 5.87 20.34 0.67
N SER A 417 6.60 21.21 -0.04
CA SER A 417 7.69 20.81 -0.94
C SER A 417 8.79 20.16 -0.10
N GLY A 418 8.55 18.90 0.26
CA GLY A 418 9.37 18.13 1.16
C GLY A 418 10.81 18.15 0.69
N LEU A 419 11.73 18.31 1.64
CA LEU A 419 13.16 18.16 1.40
C LEU A 419 13.40 16.87 0.62
N ASN A 420 14.27 16.94 -0.39
CA ASN A 420 14.62 15.77 -1.18
C ASN A 420 15.07 14.63 -0.25
N PRO A 421 14.40 13.46 -0.25
CA PRO A 421 14.68 12.37 0.69
C PRO A 421 16.12 11.86 0.58
N PHE A 422 16.76 12.00 -0.58
CA PHE A 422 18.17 11.66 -0.76
C PHE A 422 19.09 12.58 0.05
N VAL A 423 18.84 13.88 0.06
CA VAL A 423 19.64 14.86 0.81
C VAL A 423 19.51 14.60 2.30
N VAL A 424 18.28 14.34 2.75
CA VAL A 424 17.96 14.04 4.16
C VAL A 424 18.63 12.73 4.60
N SER A 425 18.61 11.69 3.77
CA SER A 425 19.29 10.41 4.05
C SER A 425 20.81 10.56 4.09
N VAL A 426 21.41 11.28 3.15
CA VAL A 426 22.86 11.56 3.14
C VAL A 426 23.26 12.35 4.38
N LEU A 427 22.46 13.34 4.78
CA LEU A 427 22.71 14.13 5.99
C LEU A 427 22.66 13.26 7.26
N GLY A 428 21.66 12.38 7.38
CA GLY A 428 21.55 11.47 8.52
C GLY A 428 22.68 10.44 8.56
N LEU A 429 23.07 9.88 7.41
CA LEU A 429 24.20 8.95 7.29
C LEU A 429 25.53 9.62 7.65
N ALA A 430 25.79 10.81 7.10
CA ALA A 430 26.99 11.59 7.40
C ALA A 430 27.04 11.97 8.89
N SER A 431 25.90 12.34 9.48
CA SER A 431 25.78 12.62 10.91
C SER A 431 26.13 11.40 11.76
N GLY A 432 25.63 10.22 11.41
CA GLY A 432 25.94 8.99 12.13
C GLY A 432 27.42 8.63 12.06
N LEU A 433 28.01 8.73 10.86
CA LEU A 433 29.42 8.41 10.60
C LEU A 433 30.39 9.38 11.29
N LEU A 434 30.01 10.66 11.43
CA LEU A 434 30.83 11.72 12.02
C LEU A 434 30.53 11.99 13.51
N SER A 435 29.70 11.16 14.15
CA SER A 435 29.21 11.36 15.53
C SER A 435 30.30 11.73 16.56
N ASP A 436 31.48 11.10 16.54
CA ASP A 436 32.57 11.45 17.48
C ASP A 436 33.13 12.85 17.27
N ARG A 437 33.37 13.20 16.00
CA ARG A 437 33.88 14.53 15.66
C ARG A 437 32.81 15.57 15.97
N ALA A 438 31.55 15.26 15.70
CA ALA A 438 30.42 16.11 16.04
C ALA A 438 30.32 16.33 17.56
N ILE A 439 30.50 15.29 18.38
CA ILE A 439 30.48 15.41 19.84
C ILE A 439 31.70 16.17 20.35
N ALA A 440 32.89 15.90 19.82
CA ALA A 440 34.08 16.66 20.21
C ALA A 440 33.90 18.15 19.89
N ARG A 441 33.36 18.47 18.71
CA ARG A 441 33.06 19.86 18.31
C ARG A 441 31.92 20.48 19.12
N PHE A 442 30.86 19.71 19.39
CA PHE A 442 29.76 20.15 20.22
C PHE A 442 30.22 20.44 21.65
N LYS A 443 31.07 19.57 22.21
CA LYS A 443 31.70 19.77 23.51
C LYS A 443 32.55 21.05 23.48
N SER A 444 33.47 21.20 22.52
CA SER A 444 34.27 22.43 22.42
C SER A 444 33.43 23.70 22.21
N ALA A 445 32.34 23.64 21.43
CA ALA A 445 31.46 24.78 21.22
C ALA A 445 30.60 25.09 22.45
N THR A 446 30.12 24.06 23.15
CA THR A 446 29.36 24.18 24.39
C THR A 446 30.26 24.72 25.50
N ASP A 447 31.49 24.22 25.62
CA ASP A 447 32.51 24.72 26.53
C ASP A 447 32.87 26.18 26.22
N ALA A 448 32.82 26.60 24.95
CA ALA A 448 33.01 28.00 24.57
C ALA A 448 31.81 28.91 24.88
N ILE A 449 30.58 28.41 24.73
CA ILE A 449 29.34 29.18 24.93
C ILE A 449 28.95 29.28 26.41
N PHE A 450 29.00 28.15 27.12
CA PHE A 450 28.59 28.06 28.51
C PHE A 450 29.74 28.29 29.49
N GLY A 451 30.97 28.39 28.97
CA GLY A 451 32.18 28.28 29.76
C GLY A 451 32.31 26.86 30.29
N GLN A 452 33.48 26.24 30.13
CA GLN A 452 33.82 25.18 31.08
C GLN A 452 33.67 25.78 32.49
N PRO A 453 32.96 25.15 33.45
CA PRO A 453 33.20 25.44 34.85
C PRO A 453 34.67 25.10 35.07
N ASP A 454 35.49 26.15 35.01
CA ASP A 454 36.94 26.18 34.92
C ASP A 454 37.60 25.01 35.67
N GLN A 455 37.83 23.88 34.99
CA GLN A 455 38.90 22.97 35.41
C GLN A 455 40.28 23.61 35.16
N ASP A 456 40.32 24.71 34.38
CA ASP A 456 41.45 25.62 34.23
C ASP A 456 41.48 26.76 35.29
N GLN A 457 40.60 26.75 36.30
CA GLN A 457 40.78 27.50 37.57
C GLN A 457 41.65 26.73 38.56
N LEU A 458 42.23 25.60 38.17
CA LEU A 458 43.25 24.97 39.00
C LEU A 458 44.41 25.95 39.12
N ALA A 459 44.51 26.57 40.29
CA ALA A 459 45.60 27.44 40.64
C ALA A 459 46.90 26.63 40.46
N LYS A 460 47.85 27.21 39.73
CA LYS A 460 49.10 26.53 39.33
C LYS A 460 50.22 27.02 40.23
N TRP A 461 51.19 26.15 40.50
CA TRP A 461 52.36 26.49 41.30
C TRP A 461 53.33 27.34 40.48
N GLY A 462 53.91 28.34 41.14
CA GLY A 462 54.80 29.35 40.58
C GLY A 462 56.22 28.89 40.27
N PHE A 463 56.40 27.68 39.75
CA PHE A 463 57.72 27.04 39.64
C PHE A 463 58.81 27.88 38.95
N GLY A 464 58.46 28.64 37.91
CA GLY A 464 59.42 29.48 37.17
C GLY A 464 59.52 30.91 37.69
N LEU A 465 58.69 31.32 38.66
CA LEU A 465 58.60 32.72 39.10
C LEU A 465 59.88 33.18 39.80
N ARG A 466 60.44 32.38 40.71
CA ARG A 466 61.68 32.73 41.42
C ARG A 466 62.85 32.94 40.45
N ALA A 467 62.98 32.08 39.44
CA ALA A 467 64.02 32.22 38.43
C ALA A 467 63.80 33.43 37.52
N ALA A 468 62.55 33.71 37.13
CA ALA A 468 62.21 34.86 36.29
C ALA A 468 62.39 36.21 37.01
N LEU A 469 62.35 36.22 38.35
CA LEU A 469 62.51 37.40 39.19
C LEU A 469 63.95 37.58 39.72
N ALA A 470 64.82 36.57 39.56
CA ALA A 470 66.21 36.65 39.99
C ALA A 470 66.95 37.75 39.21
N GLY A 471 67.33 38.82 39.92
CA GLY A 471 68.03 39.97 39.34
C GLY A 471 67.18 41.24 39.18
N LYS A 472 65.88 41.19 39.52
CA LYS A 472 65.02 42.38 39.59
C LYS A 472 65.13 43.05 40.97
N PRO A 473 65.13 44.40 41.06
CA PRO A 473 65.19 45.10 42.34
C PRO A 473 63.92 44.89 43.17
N ASN A 474 64.03 44.96 44.50
CA ASN A 474 62.91 44.72 45.42
C ASN A 474 61.71 45.65 45.19
N ASP A 475 61.93 46.86 44.67
CA ASP A 475 60.86 47.81 44.35
C ASP A 475 59.92 47.27 43.25
N GLU A 476 60.44 46.40 42.37
CA GLU A 476 59.64 45.79 41.30
C GLU A 476 58.69 44.71 41.84
N LEU A 477 59.03 44.05 42.95
CA LEU A 477 58.14 43.10 43.63
C LEU A 477 56.92 43.81 44.23
N VAL A 478 57.10 45.01 44.78
CA VAL A 478 55.99 45.83 45.30
C VAL A 478 55.06 46.25 44.17
N HIS A 479 55.62 46.64 43.02
CA HIS A 479 54.84 47.00 41.84
C HIS A 479 54.09 45.79 41.25
N LEU A 480 54.72 44.62 41.19
CA LEU A 480 54.09 43.36 40.76
C LEU A 480 52.94 42.95 41.67
N ALA A 481 53.12 43.03 42.99
CA ALA A 481 52.09 42.71 43.97
C ALA A 481 50.87 43.64 43.81
N TRP A 482 51.13 44.94 43.60
CA TRP A 482 50.10 45.93 43.32
C TRP A 482 49.35 45.64 42.01
N GLN A 483 50.07 45.32 40.92
CA GLN A 483 49.45 44.98 39.63
C GLN A 483 48.61 43.70 39.67
N CYS A 484 48.99 42.73 40.49
CA CYS A 484 48.21 41.52 40.73
C CYS A 484 47.11 41.70 41.80
N ASN A 485 46.98 42.89 42.40
CA ASN A 485 46.07 43.21 43.50
C ASN A 485 46.18 42.23 44.69
N VAL A 486 47.41 41.91 45.09
CA VAL A 486 47.72 41.05 46.23
C VAL A 486 48.76 41.68 47.16
N SER A 487 48.82 41.21 48.40
CA SER A 487 49.89 41.63 49.32
C SER A 487 51.24 41.09 48.86
N VAL A 488 52.32 41.78 49.23
CA VAL A 488 53.69 41.35 48.94
C VAL A 488 53.95 39.96 49.55
N ASP A 489 53.44 39.70 50.76
CA ASP A 489 53.56 38.39 51.42
C ASP A 489 52.93 37.25 50.62
N LYS A 490 51.79 37.53 49.99
CA LYS A 490 51.08 36.55 49.15
C LYS A 490 51.82 36.30 47.83
N LEU A 491 52.36 37.37 47.23
CA LEU A 491 53.22 37.25 46.05
C LEU A 491 54.51 36.47 46.39
N THR A 492 55.12 36.69 47.56
CA THR A 492 56.26 35.87 47.99
C THR A 492 55.86 34.41 48.20
N GLY A 493 54.66 34.14 48.71
CA GLY A 493 54.15 32.78 48.79
C GLY A 493 53.98 32.10 47.43
N TRP A 494 53.63 32.86 46.39
CA TRP A 494 53.61 32.37 45.00
C TRP A 494 55.00 32.09 44.44
N ILE A 495 55.98 32.94 44.78
CA ILE A 495 57.38 32.82 44.32
C ILE A 495 58.09 31.65 45.00
N ASP A 496 57.80 31.44 46.28
CA ASP A 496 58.36 30.37 47.11
C ASP A 496 57.61 29.05 46.97
N GLU A 497 56.61 29.00 46.06
CA GLU A 497 55.78 27.83 45.80
C GLU A 497 55.03 27.32 47.04
N THR A 498 54.71 28.20 48.01
CA THR A 498 53.92 27.85 49.20
C THR A 498 52.43 28.07 49.01
N GLU A 499 52.04 28.92 48.06
CA GLU A 499 50.66 29.12 47.63
C GLU A 499 50.51 28.99 46.11
N GLN A 500 49.36 28.48 45.67
CA GLN A 500 49.05 28.37 44.25
C GLN A 500 48.64 29.74 43.67
N VAL A 501 49.06 29.99 42.43
CA VAL A 501 48.80 31.24 41.72
C VAL A 501 47.45 31.16 41.02
N PRO A 502 46.50 32.07 41.30
CA PRO A 502 45.23 32.11 40.60
C PRO A 502 45.41 32.59 39.15
N ARG A 503 44.61 32.06 38.21
CA ARG A 503 44.74 32.34 36.76
C ARG A 503 44.80 33.83 36.39
N PRO A 504 43.99 34.75 36.97
CA PRO A 504 44.11 36.17 36.67
C PRO A 504 45.51 36.71 36.95
N ALA A 505 46.14 36.25 38.04
CA ALA A 505 47.51 36.61 38.35
C ALA A 505 48.52 35.91 37.44
N GLN A 506 48.29 34.66 37.03
CA GLN A 506 49.17 33.96 36.07
C GLN A 506 49.30 34.74 34.75
N ASP A 507 48.19 35.29 34.27
CA ASP A 507 48.12 36.05 33.02
C ASP A 507 48.87 37.37 33.11
N ILE A 508 48.67 38.10 34.22
CA ILE A 508 49.34 39.37 34.51
C ILE A 508 50.85 39.14 34.68
N LEU A 509 51.24 38.15 35.48
CA LEU A 509 52.65 37.82 35.71
C LEU A 509 53.36 37.35 34.45
N ALA A 510 52.73 36.52 33.61
CA ALA A 510 53.30 36.11 32.33
C ALA A 510 53.49 37.28 31.36
N ALA A 511 52.53 38.21 31.33
CA ALA A 511 52.61 39.41 30.50
C ALA A 511 53.73 40.35 30.98
N ILE A 512 53.83 40.61 32.28
CA ILE A 512 54.82 41.54 32.85
C ILE A 512 56.23 40.95 32.77
N LEU A 513 56.39 39.65 32.99
CA LEU A 513 57.69 38.98 32.94
C LEU A 513 58.12 38.67 31.50
N GLY A 514 57.24 38.84 30.50
CA GLY A 514 57.55 38.55 29.10
C GLY A 514 57.88 37.08 28.85
N LYS A 515 57.33 36.17 29.67
CA LYS A 515 57.59 34.72 29.60
C LYS A 515 56.29 33.97 29.37
N PRO A 516 56.30 32.88 28.57
CA PRO A 516 55.09 32.10 28.35
C PRO A 516 54.65 31.41 29.65
N LYS A 517 53.34 31.34 29.90
CA LYS A 517 52.76 30.76 31.13
C LYS A 517 53.27 29.34 31.44
N ARG A 518 53.59 28.55 30.41
CA ARG A 518 54.10 27.18 30.53
C ARG A 518 55.50 27.11 31.17
N GLU A 519 56.30 28.18 31.07
CA GLU A 519 57.61 28.27 31.71
C GLU A 519 57.52 28.75 33.17
N LEU A 520 56.48 29.53 33.49
CA LEU A 520 56.31 30.13 34.81
C LEU A 520 55.48 29.27 35.77
N PHE A 521 54.52 28.50 35.26
CA PHE A 521 53.52 27.82 36.08
C PHE A 521 53.42 26.32 35.76
N THR A 522 53.29 25.50 36.80
CA THR A 522 53.11 24.04 36.71
C THR A 522 51.91 23.56 37.52
N SER A 523 51.30 22.45 37.11
CA SER A 523 50.20 21.81 37.84
C SER A 523 50.66 20.92 38.99
N GLU A 524 51.95 20.57 39.06
CA GLU A 524 52.51 19.65 40.05
C GLU A 524 53.24 20.45 41.15
N ALA A 525 52.94 20.18 42.43
CA ALA A 525 53.71 20.72 43.55
C ALA A 525 55.07 20.01 43.62
N ARG A 526 56.15 20.76 43.87
CA ARG A 526 57.50 20.20 44.04
C ARG A 526 57.84 19.79 45.46
#